data_AF-A0A6I3ABE3-F1
#
_entry.id   AF-A0A6I3ABE3-F1
#
_cell.length_a   1.000
_cell.length_b   1.000
_cell.length_c   1.000
_cell.angle_alpha   90.00
_cell.angle_beta   90.00
_cell.angle_gamma   90.00
#
_symmetry.space_group_name_H-M   'P 1'
#
loop_
_entity.id
_entity.type
_entity.pdbx_description
1 polymer ?
#
loop_
_entity_poly.entity_id
_entity_poly.type
_entity_poly.pdbx_seq_one_letter_code
_entity_poly.pdbx_strand_id
1 'polypeptide(L)'
;MTIWKPHALAKPHANQLELRMGDRVRSTVELTGVPVGTEGKVILANGFNWQRYRVQFTNGIELGDLDGRNIEPTGRTARRLERAARVKARR
;
A
#
# COMPACT_ATOMS: atom_id res chain seq x y z
N MET A 1 16.91 3.76 4.13
CA MET A 1 17.44 3.90 2.76
C MET A 1 16.27 3.78 1.79
N THR A 2 15.96 4.83 1.03
CA THR A 2 14.86 4.82 0.05
C THR A 2 15.32 4.09 -1.21
N ILE A 3 15.02 2.80 -1.30
CA ILE A 3 15.26 1.97 -2.49
C ILE A 3 14.11 2.20 -3.47
N TRP A 4 14.00 3.40 -4.04
CA TRP A 4 13.55 3.66 -5.42
C TRP A 4 13.35 5.17 -5.65
N LYS A 5 13.98 5.72 -6.70
CA LYS A 5 13.52 6.97 -7.33
C LYS A 5 12.42 6.62 -8.35
N PRO A 6 11.19 7.15 -8.25
CA PRO A 6 10.18 6.91 -9.28
C PRO A 6 10.76 7.29 -10.64
N HIS A 7 10.67 6.39 -11.61
CA HIS A 7 11.21 6.61 -12.95
C HIS A 7 10.44 7.77 -13.61
N ALA A 8 11.12 8.68 -14.33
CA ALA A 8 10.49 9.86 -14.92
C ALA A 8 9.35 9.55 -15.92
N LEU A 9 9.31 8.31 -16.41
CA LEU A 9 8.27 7.79 -17.30
C LEU A 9 7.11 7.09 -16.56
N ALA A 10 7.22 6.89 -15.25
CA ALA A 10 6.14 6.35 -14.47
C ALA A 10 5.01 7.37 -14.41
N LYS A 11 3.84 7.00 -14.94
CA LYS A 11 2.60 7.76 -14.76
C LYS A 11 1.78 7.05 -13.70
N PRO A 12 2.01 7.31 -12.40
CA PRO A 12 1.27 6.65 -11.34
C PRO A 12 -0.22 6.90 -11.54
N HIS A 13 -1.00 5.83 -11.51
CA HIS A 13 -2.44 5.91 -11.71
C HIS A 13 -3.11 6.60 -10.51
N ALA A 14 -4.26 7.24 -10.72
CA ALA A 14 -4.95 8.03 -9.69
C ALA A 14 -5.30 7.22 -8.42
N ASN A 15 -5.46 5.90 -8.55
CA ASN A 15 -5.83 5.00 -7.45
C ASN A 15 -4.61 4.34 -6.79
N GLN A 16 -3.40 4.79 -7.10
CA GLN A 16 -2.17 4.26 -6.50
C GLN A 16 -2.03 4.78 -5.07
N LEU A 17 -1.95 3.85 -4.11
CA LEU A 17 -1.65 4.20 -2.73
C LEU A 17 -0.17 4.63 -2.60
N GLU A 18 0.15 5.58 -1.72
CA GLU A 18 1.56 5.90 -1.43
C GLU A 18 2.02 5.14 -0.17
N LEU A 19 1.95 3.81 -0.20
CA LEU A 19 2.41 2.95 0.89
C LEU A 19 3.93 2.74 0.82
N ARG A 20 4.54 2.58 1.99
CA ARG A 20 5.96 2.30 2.18
C ARG A 20 6.11 1.04 3.02
N MET A 21 7.30 0.45 2.97
CA MET A 21 7.64 -0.65 3.88
C MET A 21 7.42 -0.23 5.34
N GLY A 22 6.74 -1.08 6.10
CA GLY A 22 6.37 -0.86 7.49
C GLY A 22 4.99 -0.25 7.71
N ASP A 23 4.31 0.22 6.66
CA ASP A 23 2.95 0.75 6.77
C ASP A 23 1.94 -0.36 7.14
N ARG A 24 0.94 0.01 7.93
CA ARG A 24 -0.15 -0.89 8.32
C ARG A 24 -1.30 -0.78 7.35
N VAL A 25 -1.82 -1.94 6.97
CA VAL A 25 -2.92 -2.08 6.03
C VAL A 25 -3.89 -3.12 6.54
N ARG A 26 -5.08 -3.15 5.96
CA ARG A 26 -6.12 -4.14 6.22
C ARG A 26 -6.64 -4.67 4.90
N SER A 27 -6.91 -5.97 4.83
CA SER A 27 -7.58 -6.54 3.66
C SER A 27 -9.03 -6.03 3.57
N THR A 28 -9.42 -5.57 2.39
CA THR A 28 -10.80 -5.13 2.10
C THR A 28 -11.60 -6.20 1.37
N VAL A 29 -10.90 -7.14 0.74
CA VAL A 29 -11.47 -8.26 -0.01
C VAL A 29 -11.03 -9.58 0.60
N GLU A 30 -11.77 -10.64 0.27
CA GLU A 30 -11.37 -11.99 0.60
C GLU A 30 -10.15 -12.36 -0.24
N LEU A 31 -9.07 -12.70 0.44
CA LEU A 31 -7.80 -13.07 -0.15
C LEU A 31 -7.50 -14.52 0.23
N THR A 32 -6.72 -15.22 -0.59
CA THR A 32 -6.42 -16.65 -0.35
C THR A 32 -5.83 -16.87 1.05
N GLY A 33 -6.61 -17.48 1.93
CA GLY A 33 -6.23 -17.74 3.33
C GLY A 33 -6.25 -16.52 4.26
N VAL A 34 -6.63 -15.34 3.75
CA VAL A 34 -6.68 -14.08 4.52
C VAL A 34 -8.13 -13.56 4.50
N PRO A 35 -8.87 -13.71 5.62
CA PRO A 35 -10.21 -13.17 5.75
C PRO A 35 -10.27 -11.67 5.51
N VAL A 36 -11.44 -11.18 5.10
CA VAL A 36 -11.71 -9.74 5.00
C VAL A 36 -11.48 -9.10 6.36
N GLY A 37 -10.71 -8.03 6.37
CA GLY A 37 -10.41 -7.25 7.56
C GLY A 37 -9.20 -7.69 8.37
N THR A 38 -8.44 -8.65 7.86
CA THR A 38 -7.17 -9.03 8.47
C THR A 38 -6.17 -7.88 8.35
N GLU A 39 -5.58 -7.50 9.48
CA GLU A 39 -4.52 -6.51 9.50
C GLU A 39 -3.20 -7.11 8.99
N GLY A 40 -2.41 -6.28 8.33
CA GLY A 40 -1.11 -6.67 7.84
C GLY A 40 -0.14 -5.50 7.81
N LYS A 41 1.13 -5.86 7.60
CA LYS A 41 2.24 -4.93 7.50
C LYS A 41 2.86 -5.05 6.12
N VAL A 42 3.04 -3.92 5.44
CA VAL A 42 3.73 -3.88 4.15
C VAL A 42 5.21 -4.21 4.40
N ILE A 43 5.70 -5.27 3.77
CA ILE A 43 7.11 -5.68 3.84
C ILE A 43 7.89 -5.33 2.58
N LEU A 44 7.19 -5.15 1.45
CA LEU A 44 7.77 -4.67 0.21
C LEU A 44 6.79 -3.73 -0.48
N ALA A 45 7.30 -2.59 -0.93
CA ALA A 45 6.59 -1.69 -1.82
C ALA A 45 7.44 -1.53 -3.08
N ASN A 46 7.05 -2.22 -4.16
CA ASN A 46 7.81 -2.27 -5.40
C ASN A 46 6.89 -1.90 -6.57
N GLY A 47 7.32 -1.06 -7.50
CA GLY A 47 6.49 -0.68 -8.61
C GLY A 47 7.18 0.23 -9.62
N PHE A 48 6.71 0.15 -10.86
CA PHE A 48 7.10 1.04 -11.94
C PHE A 48 5.92 1.94 -12.33
N ASN A 49 5.00 1.45 -13.18
CA ASN A 49 3.69 2.08 -13.41
C ASN A 49 2.62 1.59 -12.44
N TRP A 50 2.70 0.31 -12.02
CA TRP A 50 1.87 -0.26 -10.97
C TRP A 50 2.70 -0.47 -9.72
N GLN A 51 2.27 0.13 -8.62
CA GLN A 51 2.83 -0.17 -7.31
C GLN A 51 2.19 -1.45 -6.78
N ARG A 52 3.03 -2.48 -6.60
CA ARG A 52 2.69 -3.77 -6.01
C ARG A 52 3.23 -3.82 -4.59
N TYR A 53 2.37 -4.22 -3.67
CA TYR A 53 2.72 -4.38 -2.27
C TYR A 53 2.76 -5.84 -1.93
N ARG A 54 3.73 -6.16 -1.09
CA ARG A 54 3.76 -7.42 -0.36
C ARG A 54 3.44 -7.14 1.08
N VAL A 55 2.45 -7.84 1.60
CA VAL A 55 1.92 -7.64 2.94
C VAL A 55 2.06 -8.94 3.71
N GLN A 56 2.68 -8.84 4.89
CA GLN A 56 2.67 -9.90 5.88
C GLN A 56 1.47 -9.66 6.80
N PHE A 57 0.49 -10.53 6.72
CA PHE A 57 -0.72 -10.46 7.53
C PHE A 57 -0.49 -11.06 8.92
N THR A 58 -1.31 -10.66 9.90
CA THR A 58 -1.21 -11.14 11.29
C THR A 58 -1.53 -12.62 11.44
N ASN A 59 -2.22 -13.21 10.47
CA ASN A 59 -2.48 -14.65 10.40
C ASN A 59 -1.25 -15.47 9.96
N GLY A 60 -0.10 -14.82 9.71
CA GLY A 60 1.15 -15.47 9.29
C GLY A 60 1.29 -15.69 7.79
N ILE A 61 0.30 -15.27 6.99
CA ILE A 61 0.34 -15.39 5.53
C ILE A 61 0.99 -14.14 4.93
N GLU A 62 1.94 -14.36 4.04
CA GLU A 62 2.53 -13.33 3.19
C GLU A 62 1.87 -13.37 1.82
N LEU A 63 1.29 -12.26 1.39
CA LEU A 63 0.71 -12.14 0.06
C LEU A 63 1.36 -11.01 -0.72
N GLY A 64 1.77 -11.33 -1.95
CA GLY A 64 2.32 -10.39 -2.92
C GLY A 64 1.27 -9.81 -3.85
N ASP A 65 1.73 -8.93 -4.74
CA ASP A 65 0.95 -8.36 -5.84
C ASP A 65 -0.29 -7.55 -5.45
N LEU A 66 -0.37 -7.13 -4.19
CA LEU A 66 -1.49 -6.36 -3.68
C LEU A 66 -1.46 -4.91 -4.16
N ASP A 67 -2.63 -4.36 -4.41
CA ASP A 67 -2.82 -2.94 -4.74
C ASP A 67 -4.02 -2.35 -3.98
N GLY A 68 -4.35 -1.08 -4.24
CA GLY A 68 -5.44 -0.37 -3.55
C GLY A 68 -6.84 -0.97 -3.73
N ARG A 69 -7.01 -1.94 -4.63
CA ARG A 69 -8.25 -2.74 -4.76
C ARG A 69 -8.39 -3.80 -3.67
N ASN A 70 -7.29 -4.25 -3.09
CA ASN A 70 -7.27 -5.38 -2.15
C ASN A 70 -7.04 -4.94 -0.70
N ILE A 71 -6.35 -3.82 -0.51
CA ILE A 71 -5.90 -3.35 0.80
C ILE A 71 -6.19 -1.88 1.00
N GLU A 72 -6.52 -1.54 2.23
CA GLU A 72 -6.70 -0.17 2.68
C GLU A 72 -5.67 0.17 3.77
N PRO A 73 -5.03 1.35 3.73
CA PRO A 73 -4.18 1.83 4.81
C PRO A 73 -4.96 2.01 6.11
N THR A 74 -4.36 1.64 7.25
CA THR A 74 -5.01 1.80 8.55
C THR A 74 -4.22 2.67 9.52
N GLY A 75 -4.93 3.22 10.51
CA GLY A 75 -4.35 3.96 11.63
C GLY A 75 -3.43 5.11 11.21
N ARG A 76 -2.14 5.00 11.57
CA ARG A 76 -1.14 6.04 11.29
C ARG A 76 -0.88 6.22 9.79
N THR A 77 -0.93 5.14 9.01
CA THR A 77 -0.68 5.17 7.57
C THR A 77 -1.79 5.94 6.86
N ALA A 78 -3.07 5.70 7.21
CA ALA A 78 -4.22 6.43 6.67
C ALA A 78 -4.07 7.94 6.89
N ARG A 79 -3.82 8.36 8.14
CA ARG A 79 -3.62 9.79 8.49
C ARG A 79 -2.47 10.44 7.72
N ARG A 80 -1.39 9.70 7.45
CA ARG A 80 -0.26 10.21 6.66
C ARG A 80 -0.69 10.44 5.20
N LEU A 81 -1.41 9.48 4.63
CA LEU A 81 -1.89 9.56 3.24
C LEU A 81 -2.89 10.70 3.05
N GLU A 82 -3.84 10.87 3.98
CA GLU A 82 -4.76 12.02 3.97
C GLU A 82 -4.02 13.36 4.03
N ARG A 83 -3.01 13.46 4.89
CA ARG A 83 -2.19 14.67 5.00
C ARG A 83 -1.39 14.93 3.72
N ALA A 84 -0.83 13.90 3.11
CA ALA A 84 -0.10 14.00 1.84
C ALA A 84 -1.04 14.41 0.70
N ALA A 85 -2.24 13.81 0.62
CA ALA A 85 -3.27 14.18 -0.35
C ALA A 85 -3.69 15.66 -0.21
N ARG A 86 -3.88 16.14 1.02
CA ARG A 86 -4.21 17.55 1.28
C ARG A 86 -3.10 18.52 0.86
N VAL A 87 -1.83 18.16 1.09
CA VAL A 87 -0.70 18.99 0.65
C VAL A 87 -0.62 19.01 -0.88
N LYS A 88 -0.84 17.87 -1.54
CA LYS A 88 -0.84 17.78 -3.01
C LYS A 88 -1.99 18.56 -3.64
N ALA A 89 -3.17 18.56 -3.03
CA ALA A 89 -4.32 19.34 -3.50
C ALA A 89 -4.14 20.86 -3.35
N ARG A 90 -3.24 21.30 -2.46
CA ARG A 90 -2.95 22.73 -2.22
C ARG A 90 -1.81 23.26 -3.11
N ARG A 91 -1.16 22.39 -3.89
CA ARG A 91 -0.02 22.71 -4.75
C ARG A 91 -0.43 22.63 -6.21
#